data_AF-A0A925DTL7-F1
#
_entry.id   AF-A0A925DTL7-F1
#
_cell.length_a   1.000
_cell.length_b   1.000
_cell.length_c   1.000
_cell.angle_alpha   90.00
_cell.angle_beta   90.00
_cell.angle_gamma   90.00
#
_symmetry.space_group_name_H-M   'P 1'
#
loop_
_entity.id
_entity.type
_entity.pdbx_description
1 polymer ?
#
loop_
_entity_poly.entity_id
_entity_poly.type
_entity_poly.pdbx_seq_one_letter_code
_entity_poly.pdbx_strand_id
1 'polypeptide(L)' 'MSLNIRKIKYAKMFGPTTGDRVRLGDTELLIQIEKDFTVYGDEAKFGGGKTVRDGMAQSATATRKEGVLDLVITSVMIID' A
#
# COMPACT_ATOMS: atom_id res chain seq x y z
N MET A 1 8.69 -13.03 -16.92
CA MET A 1 8.27 -11.85 -17.72
C MET A 1 8.06 -10.72 -16.73
N SER A 2 8.81 -9.62 -16.80
CA SER A 2 8.65 -8.50 -15.88
C SER A 2 7.66 -7.48 -16.43
N LEU A 3 6.73 -7.02 -15.60
CA LEU A 3 5.80 -5.93 -15.91
C LEU A 3 6.27 -4.68 -15.17
N ASN A 4 6.41 -3.57 -15.89
CA ASN A 4 6.82 -2.30 -15.32
C ASN A 4 5.64 -1.32 -15.29
N ILE A 5 5.55 -0.55 -14.21
CA ILE A 5 4.55 0.52 -14.04
C ILE A 5 5.28 1.86 -13.84
N ARG A 6 4.77 2.92 -14.48
CA ARG A 6 5.33 4.27 -14.28
C ARG A 6 5.01 4.75 -12.86
N LYS A 7 5.97 5.38 -12.19
CA LYS A 7 5.82 5.92 -10.82
C LYS A 7 4.54 6.73 -10.62
N ILE A 8 4.20 7.65 -11.52
CA ILE A 8 2.98 8.47 -11.39
C ILE A 8 1.68 7.65 -11.44
N LYS A 9 1.67 6.52 -12.17
CA LYS A 9 0.52 5.62 -12.21
C LYS A 9 0.45 4.78 -10.93
N TYR A 10 1.60 4.34 -10.43
CA TYR A 10 1.72 3.66 -9.15
C TYR A 10 1.19 4.53 -8.01
N ALA A 11 1.68 5.76 -7.90
CA ALA A 11 1.30 6.71 -6.86
C ALA A 11 -0.21 7.00 -6.85
N LYS A 12 -0.85 7.07 -8.03
CA LYS A 12 -2.31 7.24 -8.15
C LYS A 12 -3.11 6.02 -7.67
N MET A 13 -2.52 4.83 -7.68
CA MET A 13 -3.20 3.59 -7.32
C MET A 13 -2.97 3.17 -5.87
N PHE A 14 -1.76 3.36 -5.36
CA PHE A 14 -1.30 2.81 -4.09
C PHE A 14 -0.63 3.85 -3.18
N GLY A 15 -0.57 5.11 -3.60
CA GLY A 15 0.18 6.14 -2.87
C GLY A 15 1.67 6.18 -3.22
N PRO A 16 2.38 7.23 -2.76
CA PRO A 16 3.81 7.41 -3.04
C PRO A 16 4.63 6.26 -2.44
N THR A 17 5.76 5.94 -3.07
CA THR A 17 6.70 4.92 -2.57
C THR A 17 8.10 5.51 -2.41
N THR A 18 9.09 4.69 -2.04
CA THR A 18 10.46 5.10 -1.69
C THR A 18 11.05 6.09 -2.71
N GLY A 19 11.53 7.23 -2.19
CA GLY A 19 12.12 8.32 -2.95
C GLY A 19 11.11 9.30 -3.57
N ASP A 20 9.81 9.01 -3.57
CA ASP A 20 8.80 9.99 -3.98
C ASP A 20 8.65 11.07 -2.91
N ARG A 21 8.25 12.28 -3.32
CA ARG A 21 8.07 13.43 -2.44
C ARG A 21 6.62 13.90 -2.42
N VAL A 22 6.17 14.31 -1.24
CA VAL A 22 4.80 14.82 -1.00
C VAL A 22 4.89 16.20 -0.37
N ARG A 23 4.11 17.15 -0.89
CA ARG A 23 3.94 18.48 -0.31
C ARG A 23 2.94 18.42 0.84
N LEU A 24 3.29 19.00 1.97
CA LEU A 24 2.40 19.09 3.13
C LEU A 24 1.44 20.27 2.96
N GLY A 25 0.21 19.97 2.53
CA GLY A 25 -0.82 20.96 2.29
C GLY A 25 -0.41 21.98 1.22
N ASP A 26 -0.65 23.25 1.51
CA ASP A 26 -0.30 24.40 0.69
C ASP A 26 1.05 25.04 1.07
N THR A 27 1.83 24.38 1.93
CA THR A 27 3.14 24.88 2.37
C THR A 27 4.23 24.59 1.33
N GLU A 28 5.45 25.11 1.59
CA GLU A 28 6.67 24.76 0.83
C GLU A 28 7.43 23.56 1.42
N LEU A 29 6.84 22.85 2.39
CA LEU A 29 7.44 21.65 2.98
C LEU A 29 7.23 20.44 2.06
N LEU A 30 8.34 19.82 1.67
CA LEU A 30 8.37 18.54 0.94
C LEU A 30 8.98 17.47 1.83
N ILE A 31 8.23 16.40 2.07
CA ILE A 31 8.72 15.18 2.73
C ILE A 31 9.01 14.11 1.68
N GLN A 32 9.95 13.22 1.96
CA GLN A 32 10.32 12.11 1.08
C GLN A 32 10.03 10.79 1.77
N ILE A 33 9.49 9.81 1.03
CA ILE A 33 9.34 8.46 1.56
C ILE A 33 10.73 7.83 1.72
N GLU A 34 11.11 7.53 2.95
CA GLU A 34 12.41 6.95 3.28
C GLU A 34 12.46 5.44 3.06
N LYS A 35 11.34 4.77 3.34
CA LYS A 35 11.20 3.32 3.23
C LYS A 35 9.76 2.95 2.92
N ASP A 36 9.62 1.93 2.08
CA ASP A 36 8.36 1.24 1.81
C ASP A 36 8.52 -0.24 2.20
N PHE A 37 7.51 -0.80 2.86
CA PHE A 37 7.48 -2.19 3.30
C PHE A 37 6.71 -3.10 2.35
N THR A 38 6.11 -2.54 1.29
CA THR A 38 5.39 -3.32 0.30
C THR A 38 6.32 -4.13 -0.60
N VAL A 39 5.83 -5.26 -1.08
CA VAL A 39 6.43 -5.97 -2.22
C VAL A 39 5.68 -5.53 -3.47
N TYR A 40 6.38 -4.97 -4.45
CA TYR A 40 5.74 -4.39 -5.62
C TYR A 40 5.01 -5.45 -6.46
N GLY A 41 3.70 -5.28 -6.62
CA GLY A 41 2.80 -6.23 -7.27
C GLY A 41 1.85 -6.96 -6.30
N ASP A 42 2.17 -7.02 -5.01
CA ASP A 42 1.38 -7.67 -3.96
C ASP A 42 0.67 -6.66 -3.05
N GLU A 43 0.44 -5.43 -3.53
CA GLU A 43 -0.23 -4.41 -2.74
C GLU A 43 -1.63 -4.85 -2.29
N ALA A 44 -1.89 -4.75 -0.98
CA ALA A 44 -3.20 -5.00 -0.42
C ALA A 44 -4.15 -3.86 -0.81
N LYS A 45 -5.21 -4.18 -1.56
CA LYS A 45 -6.23 -3.24 -1.99
C LYS A 45 -7.60 -3.90 -1.91
N PHE A 46 -8.50 -3.26 -1.17
CA PHE A 46 -9.89 -3.68 -1.07
C PHE A 46 -10.74 -3.10 -2.22
N GLY A 47 -11.79 -3.84 -2.61
CA GLY A 47 -12.76 -3.42 -3.63
C GLY A 47 -13.13 -4.54 -4.61
N GLY A 48 -14.12 -4.27 -5.48
CA GLY A 48 -14.58 -5.22 -6.50
C GLY A 48 -13.45 -5.64 -7.44
N GLY A 49 -13.17 -6.94 -7.49
CA GLY A 49 -12.11 -7.51 -8.34
C GLY A 49 -10.68 -7.14 -7.92
N LYS A 50 -10.45 -6.79 -6.65
CA LYS A 50 -9.12 -6.42 -6.11
C LYS A 50 -8.47 -7.57 -5.31
N THR A 51 -7.38 -7.27 -4.62
CA THR A 51 -6.50 -8.28 -3.99
C THR A 51 -7.04 -8.78 -2.66
N VAL A 52 -7.67 -7.93 -1.85
CA VAL A 52 -8.25 -8.32 -0.55
C VAL A 52 -9.60 -8.99 -0.76
N ARG A 53 -9.56 -10.29 -1.04
CA ARG A 53 -10.70 -11.20 -1.21
C ARG A 53 -10.32 -12.59 -0.70
N ASP A 54 -11.33 -13.37 -0.34
CA ASP A 54 -11.18 -14.74 0.16
C ASP A 54 -10.26 -15.59 -0.72
N GLY A 55 -9.27 -16.24 -0.10
CA GLY A 55 -8.28 -17.09 -0.78
C GLY A 55 -7.19 -16.34 -1.56
N MET A 56 -7.17 -15.01 -1.51
CA MET A 56 -6.13 -14.16 -2.11
C MET A 56 -5.30 -13.47 -1.02
N ALA A 57 -5.25 -12.14 -0.96
CA ALA A 57 -4.55 -11.43 0.12
C ALA A 57 -5.27 -11.58 1.47
N GLN A 58 -6.53 -11.99 1.47
CA GLN A 58 -7.25 -12.37 2.69
C GLN A 58 -7.14 -13.89 2.87
N SER A 59 -6.49 -14.31 3.96
CA SER A 59 -6.40 -15.73 4.33
C SER A 59 -7.79 -16.30 4.56
N ALA A 60 -8.06 -17.45 3.93
CA ALA A 60 -9.33 -18.18 4.06
C ALA A 60 -9.34 -19.14 5.26
N THR A 61 -8.19 -19.40 5.88
CA THR A 61 -8.02 -20.47 6.87
C THR A 61 -7.57 -19.97 8.24
N ALA A 62 -6.90 -18.82 8.31
CA ALA A 62 -6.40 -18.28 9.57
C ALA A 62 -7.55 -17.74 10.43
N THR A 63 -7.48 -18.01 11.72
CA THR A 63 -8.43 -17.56 12.74
C THR A 63 -7.90 -16.35 13.50
N ARG A 64 -8.79 -15.65 14.20
CA ARG A 64 -8.41 -14.54 15.10
C ARG A 64 -7.36 -14.93 16.14
N LYS A 65 -7.40 -16.18 16.64
CA LYS A 65 -6.41 -16.67 17.62
C LYS A 65 -5.00 -16.83 17.05
N GLU A 66 -4.88 -16.92 15.73
CA GLU A 66 -3.62 -17.04 14.99
C GLU A 66 -3.04 -15.67 14.58
N GLY A 67 -3.60 -14.57 15.10
CA GLY A 67 -3.07 -13.22 14.86
C GLY A 67 -3.68 -12.49 13.65
N VAL A 68 -4.82 -12.94 13.14
CA VAL A 68 -5.58 -12.18 12.12
C VAL A 68 -5.96 -10.81 12.69
N LEU A 69 -5.68 -9.76 11.93
CA LEU A 69 -5.90 -8.37 12.33
C LEU A 69 -7.41 -8.06 12.44
N ASP A 70 -7.80 -7.31 13.47
CA ASP A 70 -9.17 -6.81 13.62
C ASP A 70 -9.45 -5.67 12.60
N LEU A 71 -8.42 -4.88 12.23
CA LEU A 71 -8.46 -3.83 11.20
C LEU A 71 -7.08 -3.68 10.55
N VAL A 72 -7.04 -3.39 9.25
CA VAL A 72 -5.82 -3.01 8.52
C VAL A 72 -6.05 -1.72 7.73
N ILE A 73 -5.14 -0.76 7.85
CA ILE A 73 -5.09 0.44 7.01
C ILE A 73 -4.05 0.19 5.93
N THR A 74 -4.50 -0.09 4.71
CA THR A 74 -3.62 -0.44 3.58
C THR A 74 -3.02 0.80 2.93
N SER A 75 -1.77 0.71 2.47
CA SER A 75 -1.12 1.74 1.63
C SER A 75 -1.10 3.14 2.27
N VAL A 76 -0.65 3.21 3.52
CA VAL A 76 -0.56 4.47 4.27
C VAL A 76 0.85 5.03 4.25
N MET A 77 0.96 6.35 4.06
CA MET A 77 2.18 7.11 4.33
C MET A 77 2.14 7.56 5.79
N ILE A 78 3.10 7.08 6.58
CA ILE A 78 3.23 7.45 8.00
C ILE A 78 4.16 8.66 8.11
N ILE A 79 3.76 9.63 8.92
CA ILE A 79 4.60 10.74 9.39
C ILE A 79 4.62 10.60 10.91
N ASP A 80 5.81 10.41 11.46
CA ASP A 80 6.09 10.24 12.89
C ASP A 80 7.40 10.96 13.23
#